data_AF-G4YES1-F1
#
_entry.id   AF-G4YES1-F1
#
_cell.length_a   1.000
_cell.length_b   1.000
_cell.length_c   1.000
_cell.angle_alpha   90.00
_cell.angle_beta   90.00
_cell.angle_gamma   90.00
#
_symmetry.space_group_name_H-M   'P 1'
#
loop_
_entity.id
_entity.type
_entity.pdbx_description
1 polymer ?
#
loop_
_entity_poly.entity_id
_entity_poly.type
_entity_poly.pdbx_seq_one_letter_code
_entity_poly.pdbx_strand_id
1 'polypeptide(L)'
;MHSPRVGRSPRWKRSPRARRREWPNFFVGFRATSPELVAKVEALQTAIRDACPEVAPCPRTLHVTLCVLRLPDDAGAGYHTH
;
A
#
# COMPACT_ATOMS: atom_id res chain seq x y z
N MET A 1 -12.54 -56.72 -26.41
CA MET A 1 -11.53 -55.68 -26.73
C MET A 1 -12.03 -54.34 -26.22
N HIS A 2 -11.37 -53.78 -25.20
CA HIS A 2 -11.62 -52.45 -24.66
C HIS A 2 -10.73 -51.42 -25.36
N SER A 3 -11.26 -50.22 -25.64
CA SER A 3 -10.45 -49.00 -25.63
C SER A 3 -11.33 -47.77 -25.36
N PRO A 4 -10.87 -46.81 -24.53
CA PRO A 4 -11.75 -45.95 -23.74
C PRO A 4 -12.05 -44.60 -24.41
N ARG A 5 -13.23 -44.06 -24.10
CA ARG A 5 -13.68 -42.70 -24.42
C ARG A 5 -12.73 -41.68 -23.79
N VAL A 6 -11.81 -41.11 -24.57
CA VAL A 6 -11.00 -39.97 -24.12
C VAL A 6 -11.78 -38.68 -24.38
N GLY A 7 -12.70 -38.37 -23.47
CA GLY A 7 -13.27 -37.03 -23.35
C GLY A 7 -12.17 -36.06 -22.91
N ARG A 8 -11.46 -35.46 -23.88
CA ARG A 8 -10.53 -34.36 -23.60
C ARG A 8 -11.34 -33.11 -23.32
N SER A 9 -11.73 -32.95 -22.06
CA SER A 9 -12.19 -31.64 -21.57
C SER A 9 -11.04 -30.64 -21.72
N PRO A 10 -11.22 -29.53 -22.45
CA PRO A 10 -10.21 -28.50 -22.55
C PRO A 10 -9.94 -27.93 -21.16
N ARG A 11 -8.67 -27.95 -20.71
CA ARG A 11 -8.19 -27.22 -19.51
C ARG A 11 -8.32 -25.71 -19.73
N TRP A 12 -9.54 -25.21 -19.82
CA TRP A 12 -9.80 -23.78 -19.88
C TRP A 12 -9.77 -23.24 -18.46
N LYS A 13 -8.91 -22.22 -18.29
CA LYS A 13 -8.89 -21.29 -17.17
C LYS A 13 -8.66 -21.95 -15.81
N ARG A 14 -7.38 -22.15 -15.49
CA ARG A 14 -6.93 -21.75 -14.16
C ARG A 14 -7.15 -20.24 -14.08
N SER A 15 -8.37 -19.81 -13.77
CA SER A 15 -8.59 -18.48 -13.23
C SER A 15 -7.52 -18.29 -12.14
N PRO A 16 -6.75 -17.19 -12.16
CA PRO A 16 -5.88 -16.90 -11.03
C PRO A 16 -6.78 -16.99 -9.81
N ARG A 17 -6.48 -17.92 -8.90
CA ARG A 17 -7.17 -17.96 -7.60
C ARG A 17 -7.16 -16.53 -7.11
N ALA A 18 -8.32 -16.00 -6.71
CA ALA A 18 -8.38 -14.69 -6.08
C ALA A 18 -7.37 -14.73 -4.92
N ARG A 19 -6.18 -14.17 -5.13
CA ARG A 19 -5.22 -13.99 -4.05
C ARG A 19 -6.03 -13.22 -3.01
N ARG A 20 -6.12 -13.76 -1.78
CA ARG A 20 -6.61 -12.98 -0.65
C ARG A 20 -5.94 -11.62 -0.80
N ARG A 21 -6.72 -10.53 -0.87
CA ARG A 21 -6.17 -9.19 -1.11
C ARG A 21 -5.11 -8.95 -0.04
N GLU A 22 -3.84 -9.08 -0.41
CA GLU A 22 -2.73 -8.84 0.50
C GLU A 22 -2.64 -7.32 0.66
N TRP A 23 -2.65 -6.86 1.91
CA TRP A 23 -2.60 -5.44 2.22
C TRP A 23 -1.21 -4.88 1.90
N PRO A 24 -1.11 -3.70 1.28
CA PRO A 24 0.18 -3.05 1.07
C PRO A 24 0.84 -2.76 2.43
N ASN A 25 2.15 -2.93 2.49
CA ASN A 25 2.96 -2.70 3.70
C ASN A 25 4.13 -1.73 3.47
N PHE A 26 4.38 -1.32 2.21
CA PHE A 26 5.38 -0.31 1.88
C PHE A 26 4.82 0.70 0.87
N PHE A 27 5.45 1.86 0.80
CA PHE A 27 5.20 2.83 -0.25
C PHE A 27 6.51 3.50 -0.68
N VAL A 28 6.54 3.97 -1.93
CA VAL A 28 7.59 4.83 -2.46
C VAL A 28 6.99 6.23 -2.61
N GLY A 29 7.69 7.24 -2.11
CA GLY A 29 7.20 8.61 -2.15
C GLY A 29 8.26 9.66 -1.94
N PHE A 30 7.92 10.90 -2.27
CA PHE A 30 8.75 12.06 -1.98
C PHE A 30 8.34 12.67 -0.65
N ARG A 31 9.30 12.85 0.26
CA ARG A 31 9.06 13.66 1.46
C ARG A 31 8.90 15.11 1.05
N ALA A 32 7.86 15.78 1.54
CA ALA A 32 7.74 17.22 1.37
C ALA A 32 8.78 17.90 2.26
N THR A 33 9.66 18.68 1.64
CA THR A 33 10.74 19.40 2.33
C THR A 33 10.57 20.91 2.27
N SER A 34 9.65 21.43 1.47
CA SER A 34 9.35 22.86 1.39
C SER A 34 8.79 23.37 2.73
N PRO A 35 9.49 24.27 3.45
CA PRO A 35 9.03 24.76 4.74
C PRO A 35 7.70 25.50 4.65
N GLU A 36 7.48 26.25 3.56
CA GLU A 36 6.23 26.99 3.33
C GLU A 36 5.03 26.04 3.20
N LEU A 37 5.20 24.94 2.45
CA LEU A 37 4.16 23.94 2.29
C LEU A 37 3.85 23.24 3.61
N VAL A 38 4.89 22.87 4.36
CA VAL A 38 4.75 22.23 5.68
C VAL A 38 3.98 23.16 6.63
N ALA A 39 4.37 24.43 6.72
CA ALA A 39 3.70 25.41 7.58
C ALA A 39 2.22 25.60 7.21
N LYS A 40 1.88 25.66 5.93
CA LYS A 40 0.48 25.75 5.46
C LYS A 40 -0.35 24.55 5.86
N VAL A 41 0.21 23.34 5.76
CA VAL A 41 -0.48 22.11 6.16
C VAL A 41 -0.64 22.04 7.68
N GLU A 42 0.38 22.44 8.46
CA GLU A 42 0.29 22.49 9.93
C GLU A 42 -0.76 23.49 10.42
N ALA A 43 -0.85 24.66 9.79
CA ALA A 43 -1.90 25.64 10.08
C ALA A 43 -3.30 25.05 9.81
N LEU A 44 -3.48 24.35 8.70
CA LEU A 44 -4.74 23.67 8.37
C LEU A 44 -5.08 22.57 9.37
N GLN A 45 -4.12 21.73 9.74
CA GLN A 45 -4.30 20.69 10.75
C GLN A 45 -4.71 21.27 12.11
N THR A 46 -4.16 22.43 12.47
CA THR A 46 -4.53 23.15 13.70
C THR A 46 -5.98 23.64 13.61
N ALA A 47 -6.36 24.31 12.52
CA ALA A 47 -7.73 24.78 12.32
C ALA A 47 -8.77 23.64 12.36
N ILE A 48 -8.45 22.47 11.80
CA ILE A 48 -9.32 21.29 11.85
C ILE A 48 -9.50 20.81 13.30
N ARG A 49 -8.42 20.77 14.08
CA ARG A 49 -8.47 20.35 15.48
C ARG A 49 -9.29 21.31 16.34
N ASP A 50 -9.14 22.60 16.10
CA ASP A 50 -9.87 23.63 16.84
C ASP A 50 -11.37 23.58 16.53
N ALA A 51 -11.73 23.33 15.26
CA ALA A 51 -13.13 23.21 14.84
C ALA A 51 -13.77 21.88 15.27
N CYS A 52 -12.99 20.79 15.30
CA CYS A 52 -13.45 19.44 15.59
C CYS A 52 -12.50 18.73 16.58
N PRO A 53 -12.66 18.94 17.90
CA PRO A 53 -11.75 18.41 18.92
C PRO A 53 -11.66 16.87 18.98
N GLU A 54 -12.70 16.19 18.49
CA GLU A 54 -12.80 14.72 18.45
C GLU A 54 -11.92 14.07 17.35
N VAL A 55 -11.32 14.87 16.46
CA VAL A 55 -10.49 14.36 15.37
C VAL A 55 -9.15 13.85 15.91
N ALA A 56 -8.76 12.66 15.45
CA ALA A 56 -7.50 12.03 15.84
C ALA A 56 -6.28 12.91 15.52
N PRO A 57 -5.17 12.77 16.28
CA PRO A 57 -3.94 13.51 16.01
C PRO A 57 -3.47 13.35 14.57
N CYS A 58 -3.14 14.47 13.92
CA CYS A 58 -2.61 14.45 12.56
C CYS A 58 -1.15 13.96 12.54
N PRO A 59 -0.75 13.13 11.57
CA PRO A 59 0.62 12.66 11.42
C PRO A 59 1.59 13.83 11.08
N ARG A 60 2.81 13.73 11.60
CA ARG A 60 3.87 14.76 11.46
C ARG A 60 4.64 14.69 10.13
N THR A 61 4.37 13.68 9.30
CA THR A 61 5.15 13.40 8.09
C THR A 61 4.35 13.67 6.84
N LEU A 62 4.67 14.77 6.16
CA LEU A 62 4.10 15.09 4.86
C LEU A 62 4.93 14.46 3.73
N HIS A 63 4.27 13.69 2.87
CA HIS A 63 4.88 13.07 1.71
C HIS A 63 3.86 12.89 0.58
N VAL A 64 4.36 12.79 -0.65
CA VAL A 64 3.59 12.43 -1.83
C VAL A 64 3.85 10.96 -2.12
N THR A 65 2.83 10.11 -2.00
CA THR A 65 2.93 8.69 -2.34
C THR A 65 2.84 8.51 -3.84
N LEU A 66 3.85 7.87 -4.44
CA LEU A 66 3.88 7.53 -5.87
C LEU A 66 3.36 6.12 -6.13
N CYS A 67 3.71 5.17 -5.27
CA CYS A 67 3.37 3.77 -5.43
C CYS A 67 3.22 3.09 -4.06
N VAL A 68 2.24 2.20 -3.93
CA VAL A 68 2.05 1.33 -2.77
C VAL A 68 2.39 -0.11 -3.15
N LEU A 69 3.12 -0.79 -2.29
CA LEU A 69 3.73 -2.09 -2.56
C LEU A 69 3.38 -3.09 -1.46
N ARG A 70 3.36 -4.36 -1.83
CA ARG A 70 3.46 -5.49 -0.89
C ARG A 70 4.83 -6.11 -1.05
N LEU A 71 5.71 -5.91 -0.06
CA LEU A 71 6.99 -6.60 0.02
C LEU A 71 6.88 -7.79 0.97
N PRO A 72 7.54 -8.93 0.66
CA PRO A 72 7.71 -10.03 1.60
C PRO A 72 8.39 -9.57 2.90
N ASP A 73 8.09 -10.22 4.02
CA ASP A 73 8.53 -9.76 5.34
C ASP A 73 10.07 -9.79 5.51
N ASP A 74 10.78 -10.62 4.73
CA ASP A 74 12.25 -10.69 4.73
C ASP A 74 12.93 -9.58 3.88
N ALA A 75 12.16 -8.82 3.10
CA ALA A 75 12.72 -7.83 2.17
C ALA A 75 13.25 -6.57 2.88
N GLY A 76 12.89 -6.33 4.15
CA GLY A 76 13.30 -5.16 4.93
C GLY A 76 14.59 -5.35 5.75
N ALA A 77 15.12 -6.57 5.84
CA ALA A 77 16.27 -6.90 6.69
C ALA A 77 17.64 -6.47 6.11
N GLY A 78 17.68 -5.96 4.88
CA GLY A 78 18.92 -5.70 4.15
C GLY A 78 19.46 -4.26 4.17
N TYR A 79 18.76 -3.29 4.78
CA TYR A 79 19.11 -1.86 4.62
C TYR A 79 19.52 -1.11 5.91
N HIS A 80 19.68 -1.81 7.03
CA HIS A 80 19.99 -1.18 8.34
C HIS A 80 21.42 -1.38 8.84
N THR A 81 22.32 -1.92 8.03
CA THR A 81 23.75 -2.01 8.38
C THR A 81 24.61 -1.66 7.17
N HIS A 82 25.09 -0.42 7.13
CA HIS A 82 26.47 -0.08 6.83
C HIS A 82 26.78 1.34 7.33
#